data_AF-C7TP18-F1
#
_entry.id   AF-C7TP18-F1
#
_cell.length_a   1.000
_cell.length_b   1.000
_cell.length_c   1.000
_cell.angle_alpha   90.00
_cell.angle_beta   90.00
_cell.angle_gamma   90.00
#
_symmetry.space_group_name_H-M   'P 1'
#
loop_
_entity.id
_entity.type
_entity.pdbx_description
1 polymer ?
#
loop_
_entity_poly.entity_id
_entity_poly.type
_entity_poly.pdbx_seq_one_letter_code
_entity_poly.pdbx_strand_id
1 'polypeptide(L)'
;MALAMHGSIILSASNPPKGEKVKGSEHENTFFRDIVGYSIGTLGIHRLGVFLAISAAFWSAMCIVLSGPFWNRGWPEWWNWWLQFPYSFVG
;
A
#
# COMPACT_ATOMS: atom_id res chain seq x y z
N MET A 1 0.95 -6.82 -1.70
CA MET A 1 -0.53 -6.89 -1.65
C MET A 1 -1.18 -6.33 -2.92
N ALA A 2 -1.11 -5.01 -3.18
CA ALA A 2 -1.79 -4.37 -4.31
C ALA A 2 -1.48 -5.00 -5.69
N LEU A 3 -0.21 -5.38 -5.94
CA LEU A 3 0.20 -6.04 -7.18
C LEU A 3 -0.54 -7.38 -7.42
N ALA A 4 -0.67 -8.20 -6.37
CA ALA A 4 -1.34 -9.50 -6.49
C ALA A 4 -2.84 -9.32 -6.79
N MET A 5 -3.49 -8.37 -6.10
CA MET A 5 -4.90 -8.05 -6.32
C MET A 5 -5.14 -7.49 -7.73
N HIS A 6 -4.22 -6.66 -8.23
CA HIS A 6 -4.27 -6.13 -9.59
C HIS A 6 -4.09 -7.23 -10.64
N GLY A 7 -3.10 -8.12 -10.48
CA GLY A 7 -2.90 -9.23 -11.41
C GLY A 7 -4.08 -10.20 -11.42
N SER A 8 -4.61 -10.56 -10.24
CA SER A 8 -5.69 -11.52 -10.12
C SER A 8 -6.99 -11.03 -10.75
N ILE A 9 -7.35 -9.74 -10.60
CA ILE A 9 -8.62 -9.23 -11.15
C ILE A 9 -8.59 -9.23 -12.68
N ILE A 10 -7.49 -8.80 -13.29
CA ILE A 10 -7.34 -8.77 -14.75
C ILE A 10 -7.36 -10.20 -15.31
N LEU A 11 -6.68 -11.14 -14.64
CA LEU A 11 -6.69 -12.54 -15.04
C LEU A 11 -8.08 -13.16 -14.90
N SER A 12 -8.83 -12.85 -13.84
CA SER A 12 -10.20 -13.36 -13.68
C SER A 12 -11.18 -12.79 -14.71
N ALA A 13 -11.01 -11.54 -15.14
CA ALA A 13 -11.87 -10.92 -16.15
C ALA A 13 -11.55 -11.43 -17.58
N SER A 14 -10.26 -11.63 -17.88
CA SER A 14 -9.78 -12.13 -19.17
C SER A 14 -9.84 -13.65 -19.33
N ASN A 15 -9.88 -14.41 -18.24
CA ASN A 15 -10.01 -15.87 -18.22
C ASN A 15 -11.27 -16.31 -17.45
N PRO A 16 -12.47 -16.01 -17.95
CA PRO A 16 -13.70 -16.47 -17.32
C PRO A 16 -13.88 -17.99 -17.48
N PRO A 17 -14.86 -18.60 -16.78
CA PRO A 17 -15.20 -20.01 -16.97
C PRO A 17 -15.46 -20.38 -18.44
N LYS A 18 -15.21 -21.65 -18.79
CA LYS A 18 -15.37 -22.13 -20.18
C LYS A 18 -16.80 -21.86 -20.68
N GLY A 19 -16.88 -21.27 -21.87
CA GLY A 19 -18.16 -20.91 -22.51
C GLY A 19 -18.66 -19.50 -22.16
N GLU A 20 -18.02 -18.80 -21.22
CA GLU A 20 -18.34 -17.41 -20.92
C GLU A 20 -17.52 -16.41 -21.75
N LYS A 21 -18.10 -15.23 -21.95
CA LYS A 21 -17.42 -14.11 -22.60
C LYS A 21 -16.49 -13.38 -21.63
N VAL A 22 -15.36 -12.88 -22.15
CA VAL A 22 -14.44 -11.98 -21.45
C VAL A 22 -15.23 -10.84 -20.80
N LYS A 23 -14.90 -10.55 -19.53
CA LYS A 23 -15.58 -9.51 -18.75
C LYS A 23 -14.96 -8.15 -19.05
N GLY A 24 -15.78 -7.11 -18.99
CA GLY A 24 -15.34 -5.73 -19.14
C GLY A 24 -14.92 -5.10 -17.81
N SER A 25 -14.42 -3.87 -17.88
CA SER A 25 -14.00 -3.07 -16.71
C SER A 25 -15.10 -2.84 -15.67
N GLU A 26 -16.37 -2.85 -16.07
CA GLU A 26 -17.48 -2.75 -15.11
C GLU A 26 -17.54 -3.95 -14.16
N HIS A 27 -17.20 -5.15 -14.63
CA HIS A 27 -17.17 -6.34 -13.77
C HIS A 27 -16.05 -6.25 -12.74
N GLU A 28 -14.88 -5.75 -13.14
CA GLU A 28 -13.75 -5.51 -12.23
C GLU A 28 -14.12 -4.49 -11.14
N ASN A 29 -14.83 -3.42 -11.52
CA ASN A 29 -15.30 -2.41 -10.59
C ASN A 29 -16.34 -2.96 -9.61
N THR A 30 -17.32 -3.73 -10.11
CA THR A 30 -18.35 -4.35 -9.27
C THR A 30 -17.73 -5.32 -8.29
N PHE A 31 -16.80 -6.18 -8.72
CA PHE A 31 -16.10 -7.11 -7.84
C PHE A 31 -15.47 -6.42 -6.62
N PHE A 32 -14.71 -5.34 -6.81
CA PHE A 32 -14.10 -4.63 -5.68
C PHE A 32 -15.13 -3.85 -4.85
N ARG A 33 -16.17 -3.30 -5.47
CA ARG A 33 -17.27 -2.66 -4.74
C ARG A 33 -18.01 -3.66 -3.85
N ASP A 34 -18.20 -4.88 -4.31
CA ASP A 34 -18.91 -5.92 -3.55
C ASP A 34 -18.08 -6.44 -2.37
N ILE A 35 -16.76 -6.56 -2.52
CA ILE A 35 -15.88 -7.11 -1.47
C ILE A 35 -15.47 -6.06 -0.43
N VAL A 36 -15.11 -4.85 -0.87
CA VAL A 36 -14.54 -3.80 0.02
C VAL A 36 -15.30 -2.47 -0.01
N GLY A 37 -16.40 -2.38 -0.74
CA GLY A 37 -17.21 -1.15 -0.84
C GLY A 37 -16.61 -0.06 -1.75
N TYR A 38 -15.45 -0.29 -2.37
CA TYR A 38 -14.74 0.71 -3.16
C TYR A 38 -13.94 0.08 -4.30
N SER A 39 -13.98 0.70 -5.49
CA SER A 39 -13.05 0.40 -6.59
C SER A 39 -12.24 1.64 -6.95
N ILE A 40 -10.91 1.48 -6.95
CA ILE A 40 -9.96 2.53 -7.37
C ILE A 40 -9.95 2.75 -8.90
N GLY A 41 -10.54 1.83 -9.66
CA GLY A 41 -10.60 1.86 -11.11
C GLY A 41 -9.29 1.49 -11.81
N THR A 42 -9.38 1.31 -13.13
CA THR A 42 -8.28 0.78 -13.96
C THR A 42 -7.09 1.73 -14.03
N LEU A 43 -7.28 3.04 -14.22
CA LEU A 43 -6.17 3.99 -14.20
C LEU A 43 -5.60 4.20 -12.79
N GLY A 44 -6.48 4.17 -11.78
CA GLY A 44 -6.11 4.43 -10.39
C GLY A 44 -5.17 3.36 -9.82
N ILE A 45 -5.41 2.08 -10.12
CA ILE A 45 -4.55 0.99 -9.62
C ILE A 45 -3.12 1.05 -10.15
N HIS A 46 -2.92 1.49 -11.40
CA HIS A 46 -1.57 1.66 -11.97
C HIS A 46 -0.83 2.83 -11.31
N ARG A 47 -1.51 3.96 -11.11
CA ARG A 47 -0.96 5.13 -10.40
C ARG A 47 -0.61 4.77 -8.96
N LEU A 48 -1.49 4.06 -8.27
CA LEU A 48 -1.24 3.56 -6.92
C LEU A 48 -0.03 2.61 -6.90
N GLY A 49 0.09 1.71 -7.88
CA GLY A 49 1.22 0.80 -7.99
C GLY A 49 2.56 1.52 -8.08
N VAL A 50 2.66 2.53 -8.95
CA VAL A 50 3.86 3.37 -9.09
C VAL A 50 4.15 4.13 -7.79
N PHE A 51 3.12 4.76 -7.21
CA PHE A 51 3.25 5.49 -5.96
C PHE A 51 3.80 4.59 -4.84
N LEU A 52 3.19 3.42 -4.61
CA LEU A 52 3.62 2.51 -3.56
C LEU A 52 5.04 1.99 -3.78
N ALA A 53 5.41 1.65 -5.02
CA ALA A 53 6.74 1.15 -5.34
C ALA A 53 7.82 2.23 -5.09
N ILE A 54 7.58 3.46 -5.55
CA ILE A 54 8.51 4.57 -5.34
C ILE A 54 8.58 4.96 -3.86
N SER A 55 7.44 5.05 -3.17
CA SER A 55 7.41 5.36 -1.74
C SER A 55 8.17 4.34 -0.91
N ALA A 56 8.08 3.05 -1.23
CA ALA A 56 8.83 2.00 -0.55
C ALA A 56 10.35 2.22 -0.69
N ALA A 57 10.83 2.50 -1.91
CA ALA A 57 12.25 2.79 -2.15
C ALA A 57 12.69 4.09 -1.45
N PHE A 58 11.88 5.15 -1.54
CA PHE A 58 12.16 6.44 -0.94
C PHE A 58 12.31 6.36 0.59
N TRP A 59 11.34 5.77 1.28
CA TRP A 59 11.40 5.64 2.73
C TRP A 59 12.51 4.68 3.19
N SER A 60 12.86 3.68 2.37
CA SER A 60 14.04 2.83 2.62
C SER A 60 15.35 3.62 2.51
N ALA A 61 15.48 4.50 1.52
CA ALA A 61 16.65 5.37 1.42
C ALA A 61 16.74 6.31 2.64
N MET A 62 15.61 6.87 3.09
CA MET A 62 15.57 7.71 4.27
C MET A 62 15.99 6.98 5.55
N CYS A 63 15.55 5.74 5.78
CA CYS A 63 15.92 5.02 7.00
C CYS A 63 17.43 4.72 7.06
N ILE A 64 18.07 4.52 5.90
CA ILE A 64 19.52 4.34 5.79
C ILE A 64 20.25 5.65 6.04
N VAL A 65 19.83 6.75 5.39
CA VAL A 65 20.49 8.06 5.52
C VAL A 65 20.38 8.62 6.94
N LEU A 66 19.26 8.37 7.64
CA LEU A 66 19.07 8.84 9.01
C LEU A 66 19.89 8.01 10.02
N SER A 67 20.05 6.70 9.79
CA SER A 67 20.74 5.79 10.70
C SER A 67 22.27 5.96 10.60
N GLY A 68 22.86 6.67 11.57
CA GLY A 68 24.28 6.97 11.65
C GLY A 68 24.57 8.47 11.59
N PRO A 69 24.39 9.12 10.42
CA PRO A 69 24.69 10.55 10.27
C PRO A 69 23.82 11.48 11.13
N PHE A 70 22.52 11.16 11.29
CA PHE A 70 21.56 12.01 12.01
C PHE A 70 21.05 11.39 13.31
N TRP A 71 21.06 10.06 13.42
CA TRP A 71 20.71 9.33 14.63
C TRP A 71 21.69 8.19 14.86
N ASN A 72 22.47 8.26 15.93
CA ASN A 72 23.55 7.32 16.25
C ASN A 72 23.26 6.43 17.48
N ARG A 73 22.11 6.61 18.13
CA ARG A 73 21.65 5.80 19.27
C ARG A 73 20.71 4.68 18.80
N GLY A 74 20.24 3.84 19.73
CA GLY A 74 19.22 2.86 19.40
C GLY A 74 17.92 3.53 18.92
N TRP A 75 17.31 3.03 17.85
CA TRP A 75 15.98 3.49 17.41
C TRP A 75 14.89 3.42 18.50
N PRO A 76 14.90 2.46 19.46
CA PRO A 76 13.97 2.50 20.58
C PRO A 76 14.08 3.78 21.44
N GLU A 77 15.29 4.32 21.62
CA GLU A 77 15.50 5.55 22.41
C GLU A 77 14.92 6.79 21.73
N TRP A 78 14.78 6.77 20.39
CA TRP A 78 14.17 7.87 19.66
C TRP A 78 12.76 8.13 20.18
N TRP A 79 12.00 7.10 20.52
CA TRP A 79 10.62 7.24 21.03
C TRP A 79 10.51 7.88 22.42
N ASN A 80 11.62 8.11 23.13
CA ASN A 80 11.58 8.76 24.44
C ASN A 80 11.04 10.20 24.36
N TRP A 81 11.16 10.90 23.23
CA TRP A 81 10.58 12.24 23.09
C TRP A 81 9.06 12.24 23.25
N TRP A 82 8.38 11.17 22.81
CA TRP A 82 6.94 10.99 22.99
C TRP A 82 6.59 10.62 24.44
N LEU A 83 7.42 9.78 25.07
CA LEU A 83 7.24 9.37 26.47
C LEU A 83 7.51 10.50 27.47
N GLN A 84 8.37 11.45 27.12
CA GLN A 84 8.74 12.61 27.95
C GLN A 84 7.93 13.87 27.58
N PHE A 85 6.91 13.75 26.74
CA PHE A 85 6.08 14.87 26.34
C PHE A 85 5.34 15.45 27.56
N PRO A 86 5.20 16.78 27.74
CA PRO A 86 4.70 17.37 29.00
C PRO A 86 3.31 16.95 29.47
N TYR A 87 2.47 16.37 28.59
CA TYR A 87 1.15 15.84 28.95
C TYR A 87 1.13 14.31 29.06
N SER A 88 2.16 13.60 28.60
CA SER A 88 2.30 12.16 28.82
C SER A 88 2.88 11.94 30.23
N PHE A 89 2.03 12.20 31.23
CA PHE A 89 2.29 11.87 32.62
C PHE A 89 2.28 10.34 32.79
N VAL A 90 3.46 9.73 32.77
CA VAL A 90 3.71 8.55 33.61
C VAL A 90 4.34 9.12 34.87
N GLY A 91 3.57 9.14 35.96
CA GLY A 91 4.11 9.35 37.30
C GLY A 91 5.03 8.22 37.72
#